data_AF-A0A929NM34-F1
#
_entry.id   AF-A0A929NM34-F1
#
_cell.length_a   1.000
_cell.length_b   1.000
_cell.length_c   1.000
_cell.angle_alpha   90.00
_cell.angle_beta   90.00
_cell.angle_gamma   90.00
#
_symmetry.space_group_name_H-M   'P 1'
#
loop_
_entity.id
_entity.type
_entity.pdbx_description
1 polymer ?
#
loop_
_entity_poly.entity_id
_entity_poly.type
_entity_poly.pdbx_seq_one_letter_code
_entity_poly.pdbx_strand_id
1 'polypeptide(L)'
;DLAYGKPVQIGQAIGILAAQSIGEPGTQLTMRTFHIGGTASRRVEQADIRARSKGVVKYLHLETVENVAGESVAMNRNGEVAVISPNGRERERYPVIYGAHFLKKDGDPVDPGNLIAVWDTYTTPILTEVSGKIKFGDIIAGRTMTEKVDPVTGKVSMTIVEYKDAEMRPRISIKNERGRTIKIPGTNREARYILALNAILSVPEGDMVRAGDIIAKIPRETTKTKDITGGLPRVADLFEVRKPKECAVITEIDGYISFSKGTKGKRKLTVTPTVGDKKEYLIPKGKHISVNEGDYVRSGEALMEGAVDPHDILNVKGFQELARYLVDEVQEVYRLQGVRINDKHIEIIVRQMLRRVKIIDPGDTPFILEQQIEICMFQDTNEAIVKKGGRPATAEPLLLGITKASLSTDSFISAASFQETTKVLSEAAVSGRVDTLKGLKENVIMGRIIPAGTGVEEYRNSGITSAVDDAEV
;
A
#
# COMPACT_ATOMS: atom_id res chain seq x y z
N ASP A 1 -28.96 8.46 -1.32
CA ASP A 1 -28.70 8.85 -2.70
C ASP A 1 -27.91 10.15 -2.73
N LEU A 2 -26.80 10.18 -3.46
CA LEU A 2 -25.97 11.38 -3.63
C LEU A 2 -26.49 12.29 -4.75
N ALA A 3 -27.29 11.79 -5.69
CA ALA A 3 -27.87 12.58 -6.77
C ALA A 3 -29.03 13.46 -6.28
N TYR A 4 -29.95 12.89 -5.49
CA TYR A 4 -31.13 13.60 -4.97
C TYR A 4 -31.01 14.10 -3.51
N GLY A 5 -29.91 13.76 -2.82
CA GLY A 5 -29.67 14.19 -1.43
C GLY A 5 -30.65 13.57 -0.40
N LYS A 6 -31.32 12.47 -0.73
CA LYS A 6 -32.30 11.76 0.11
C LYS A 6 -31.80 10.37 0.51
N PRO A 7 -32.41 9.67 1.47
CA PRO A 7 -32.18 8.23 1.67
C PRO A 7 -32.34 7.44 0.36
N VAL A 8 -31.55 6.37 0.18
CA VAL A 8 -31.63 5.50 -1.01
C VAL A 8 -32.99 4.83 -1.04
N GLN A 9 -33.64 4.80 -2.21
CA GLN A 9 -34.94 4.16 -2.37
C GLN A 9 -34.78 2.65 -2.58
N ILE A 10 -35.71 1.86 -2.03
CA ILE A 10 -35.79 0.42 -2.29
C ILE A 10 -36.00 0.22 -3.80
N GLY A 11 -35.21 -0.67 -4.39
CA GLY A 11 -35.21 -0.92 -5.83
C GLY A 11 -34.28 -0.03 -6.66
N GLN A 12 -33.59 0.94 -6.06
CA GLN A 12 -32.60 1.73 -6.78
C GLN A 12 -31.41 0.87 -7.21
N ALA A 13 -31.05 0.90 -8.49
CA ALA A 13 -29.96 0.10 -9.07
C ALA A 13 -28.57 0.65 -8.72
N ILE A 14 -28.19 0.58 -7.44
CA ILE A 14 -26.94 1.15 -6.91
C ILE A 14 -25.68 0.60 -7.59
N GLY A 15 -25.72 -0.66 -8.06
CA GLY A 15 -24.63 -1.29 -8.80
C GLY A 15 -24.29 -0.56 -10.10
N ILE A 16 -25.32 -0.21 -10.88
CA ILE A 16 -25.16 0.53 -12.13
C ILE A 16 -24.67 1.95 -11.86
N LEU A 17 -25.26 2.62 -10.87
CA LEU A 17 -24.87 3.98 -10.48
C LEU A 17 -23.41 4.03 -10.03
N ALA A 18 -22.95 3.04 -9.25
CA ALA A 18 -21.56 2.91 -8.85
C ALA A 18 -20.62 2.70 -10.04
N ALA A 19 -20.95 1.77 -10.93
CA ALA A 19 -20.15 1.50 -12.12
C ALA A 19 -20.04 2.74 -13.02
N GLN A 20 -21.13 3.49 -13.22
CA GLN A 20 -21.11 4.74 -13.99
C GLN A 20 -20.29 5.84 -13.31
N SER A 21 -20.45 6.01 -11.99
CA SER A 21 -19.73 7.02 -11.19
C SER A 21 -18.21 6.82 -11.20
N ILE A 22 -17.75 5.61 -11.49
CA ILE A 22 -16.33 5.26 -11.64
C ILE A 22 -15.92 5.33 -13.11
N GLY A 23 -16.68 4.69 -14.00
CA GLY A 23 -16.33 4.51 -15.40
C GLY A 23 -16.36 5.79 -16.25
N GLU A 24 -17.36 6.67 -16.04
CA GLU A 24 -17.45 7.93 -16.81
C GLU A 24 -16.26 8.84 -16.49
N PRO A 25 -15.95 9.16 -15.21
CA PRO A 25 -14.74 9.90 -14.90
C PRO A 25 -13.48 9.17 -15.37
N GLY A 26 -13.39 7.85 -15.19
CA GLY A 26 -12.23 7.06 -15.64
C GLY A 26 -11.92 7.23 -17.14
N THR A 27 -12.95 7.20 -17.99
CA THR A 27 -12.81 7.41 -19.44
C THR A 27 -12.38 8.85 -19.76
N GLN A 28 -12.94 9.84 -19.05
CA GLN A 28 -12.56 11.24 -19.18
C GLN A 28 -11.11 11.48 -18.72
N LEU A 29 -10.65 10.78 -17.69
CA LEU A 29 -9.28 10.84 -17.19
C LEU A 29 -8.29 10.40 -18.26
N THR A 30 -8.56 9.29 -18.93
CA THR A 30 -7.70 8.84 -20.05
C THR A 30 -7.56 9.95 -21.09
N MET A 31 -8.65 10.58 -21.51
CA MET A 31 -8.58 11.69 -22.46
C MET A 31 -7.78 12.88 -21.91
N ARG A 32 -8.02 13.33 -20.67
CA ARG A 32 -7.33 14.50 -20.10
C ARG A 32 -5.83 14.28 -19.89
N THR A 33 -5.42 13.09 -19.44
CA THR A 33 -4.01 12.76 -19.20
C THR A 33 -3.18 12.85 -20.49
N PHE A 34 -3.72 12.43 -21.64
CA PHE A 34 -3.03 12.56 -22.93
C PHE A 34 -2.84 14.03 -23.38
N HIS A 35 -3.79 14.91 -23.05
CA HIS A 35 -3.72 16.33 -23.46
C HIS A 35 -2.81 17.16 -22.55
N ILE A 36 -2.76 16.85 -21.25
CA ILE A 36 -1.90 17.53 -20.26
C ILE A 36 -0.46 17.01 -20.29
N GLY A 37 -0.23 15.82 -20.88
CA GLY A 37 1.10 15.21 -21.03
C GLY A 37 2.13 16.07 -21.79
N GLY A 38 1.70 17.11 -22.51
CA GLY A 38 2.59 18.09 -23.15
C GLY A 38 3.13 19.19 -22.22
N THR A 39 2.53 19.39 -21.04
CA THR A 39 2.92 20.41 -20.05
C THR A 39 3.05 19.79 -18.67
N ALA A 40 4.25 19.29 -18.35
CA ALA A 40 4.55 18.70 -17.05
C ALA A 40 4.46 19.77 -15.93
N SER A 41 3.28 19.94 -15.36
CA SER A 41 3.08 20.79 -14.18
C SER A 41 3.40 19.96 -12.93
N ARG A 42 4.66 20.02 -12.50
CA ARG A 42 5.16 19.37 -11.28
C ARG A 42 4.44 19.96 -10.06
N ARG A 43 3.47 19.24 -9.49
CA ARG A 43 3.04 19.53 -8.11
C ARG A 43 4.19 19.14 -7.18
N VAL A 44 4.83 20.14 -6.61
CA VAL A 44 5.92 19.99 -5.66
C VAL A 44 5.31 19.55 -4.32
N GLU A 45 5.72 18.39 -3.80
CA GLU A 45 5.42 18.01 -2.41
C GLU A 45 6.01 19.08 -1.48
N GLN A 46 5.25 19.50 -0.46
CA GLN A 46 5.75 20.44 0.54
C GLN A 46 6.85 19.75 1.35
N ALA A 47 8.06 20.29 1.26
CA ALA A 47 9.27 19.76 1.88
C ALA A 47 9.55 20.39 3.26
N ASP A 48 8.53 21.03 3.83
CA ASP A 48 8.64 21.91 4.98
C ASP A 48 7.41 21.85 5.90
N ILE A 49 7.67 21.96 7.21
CA ILE A 49 6.63 22.17 8.22
C ILE A 49 6.62 23.66 8.58
N ARG A 50 5.46 24.31 8.41
CA ARG A 50 5.21 25.69 8.83
C ARG A 50 4.15 25.75 9.92
N ALA A 51 4.42 26.56 10.95
CA ALA A 51 3.43 26.86 11.97
C ALA A 51 2.22 27.56 11.35
N ARG A 52 1.00 27.12 11.64
CA ARG A 52 -0.23 27.82 11.22
C ARG A 52 -0.76 28.75 12.31
N SER A 53 -0.41 28.48 13.55
CA SER A 53 -0.84 29.20 14.74
C SER A 53 0.36 29.71 15.53
N LYS A 54 0.14 30.80 16.26
CA LYS A 54 1.09 31.28 17.26
C LYS A 54 1.17 30.29 18.43
N GLY A 55 2.38 29.97 18.86
CA GLY A 55 2.62 29.08 19.99
C GLY A 55 4.09 28.85 20.26
N VAL A 56 4.39 27.78 20.99
CA VAL A 56 5.72 27.30 21.33
C VAL A 56 5.89 25.91 20.75
N VAL A 57 7.03 25.67 20.09
CA VAL A 57 7.38 24.35 19.55
C VAL A 57 7.67 23.39 20.70
N LYS A 58 7.06 22.21 20.66
CA LYS A 58 7.36 21.12 21.58
C LYS A 58 7.69 19.84 20.82
N TYR A 59 8.82 19.24 21.17
CA TYR A 59 9.23 17.93 20.66
C TYR A 59 8.54 16.81 21.45
N LEU A 60 7.90 15.89 20.74
CA LEU A 60 7.20 14.74 21.30
C LEU A 60 7.86 13.46 20.76
N HIS A 61 8.42 12.64 21.65
CA HIS A 61 9.11 11.40 21.29
C HIS A 61 10.17 11.59 20.18
N LEU A 62 10.80 12.75 20.11
CA LEU A 62 11.76 13.09 19.06
C LEU A 62 13.18 13.06 19.63
N GLU A 63 14.07 12.34 18.95
CA GLU A 63 15.50 12.35 19.25
C GLU A 63 16.20 13.24 18.22
N THR A 64 16.91 14.27 18.69
CA THR A 64 17.61 15.22 17.81
C THR A 64 19.09 15.32 18.16
N VAL A 65 19.91 15.52 17.13
CA VAL A 65 21.36 15.76 17.28
C VAL A 65 21.74 17.01 16.51
N GLU A 66 22.69 17.79 17.05
CA GLU A 66 23.21 18.98 16.36
C GLU A 66 24.34 18.60 15.39
N ASN A 67 24.20 18.98 14.12
CA ASN A 67 25.19 18.75 13.07
C ASN A 67 26.36 19.77 13.14
N VAL A 68 27.35 19.65 12.23
CA VAL A 68 28.47 20.62 12.16
C VAL A 68 28.01 22.07 11.94
N ALA A 69 26.91 22.27 11.23
CA ALA A 69 26.33 23.58 10.94
C ALA A 69 25.52 24.18 12.11
N GLY A 70 25.37 23.44 13.22
CA GLY A 70 24.61 23.87 14.39
C GLY A 70 23.08 23.71 14.24
N GLU A 71 22.63 23.00 13.21
CA GLU A 71 21.22 22.67 12.99
C GLU A 71 20.86 21.39 13.73
N SER A 72 19.66 21.34 14.32
CA SER A 72 19.16 20.12 14.96
C SER A 72 18.52 19.20 13.93
N VAL A 73 18.97 17.95 13.84
CA VAL A 73 18.50 16.96 12.87
C VAL A 73 17.75 15.83 13.57
N ALA A 74 16.61 15.40 13.01
CA ALA A 74 15.82 14.28 13.52
C ALA A 74 16.52 12.93 13.32
N MET A 75 16.70 12.16 14.39
CA MET A 75 17.37 10.85 14.38
C MET A 75 16.43 9.66 14.47
N ASN A 76 15.13 9.87 14.71
CA ASN A 76 14.14 8.81 14.79
C ASN A 76 12.95 9.03 13.84
N ARG A 77 12.25 7.94 13.48
CA ARG A 77 11.15 7.95 12.49
C ARG A 77 9.77 8.27 13.06
N ASN A 78 9.58 8.09 14.36
CA ASN A 78 8.28 8.19 15.03
C ASN A 78 8.16 9.47 15.88
N GLY A 79 9.04 10.43 15.68
CA GLY A 79 8.98 11.70 16.40
C GLY A 79 7.89 12.60 15.85
N GLU A 80 7.29 13.39 16.73
CA GLU A 80 6.28 14.37 16.40
C GLU A 80 6.71 15.75 16.91
N VAL A 81 6.26 16.79 16.23
CA VAL A 81 6.40 18.17 16.68
C VAL A 81 5.01 18.76 16.87
N ALA A 82 4.79 19.30 18.06
CA ALA A 82 3.56 19.98 18.40
C ALA A 82 3.78 21.49 18.56
N VAL A 83 2.77 22.29 18.21
CA VAL A 83 2.74 23.72 18.53
C VAL A 83 1.75 23.91 19.67
N ILE A 84 2.25 24.37 20.81
CA ILE A 84 1.47 24.54 22.04
C ILE A 84 1.16 26.02 22.25
N SER A 85 -0.09 26.32 22.56
CA SER A 85 -0.51 27.68 22.91
C SER A 85 0.07 28.13 24.26
N PRO A 86 0.16 29.44 24.53
CA PRO A 86 0.59 29.96 25.84
C PRO A 86 -0.23 29.42 27.03
N ASN A 87 -1.44 28.92 26.79
CA ASN A 87 -2.33 28.33 27.79
C ASN A 87 -2.10 26.83 28.01
N GLY A 88 -1.04 26.24 27.45
CA GLY A 88 -0.69 24.83 27.59
C GLY A 88 -1.50 23.85 26.74
N ARG A 89 -2.44 24.33 25.92
CA ARG A 89 -3.20 23.50 24.97
C ARG A 89 -2.43 23.29 23.67
N GLU A 90 -2.35 22.06 23.23
CA GLU A 90 -1.84 21.66 21.91
C GLU A 90 -2.78 22.17 20.82
N ARG A 91 -2.22 22.88 19.82
CA ARG A 91 -2.99 23.40 18.67
C ARG A 91 -2.73 22.63 17.39
N GLU A 92 -1.48 22.24 17.18
CA GLU A 92 -1.03 21.57 15.97
C GLU A 92 -0.10 20.43 16.35
N ARG A 93 -0.13 19.37 15.56
CA ARG A 93 0.75 18.20 15.67
C ARG A 93 1.15 17.76 14.27
N TYR A 94 2.45 17.57 14.07
CA TYR A 94 3.03 17.15 12.81
C TYR A 94 3.96 15.96 13.02
N PRO A 95 3.80 14.86 12.26
CA PRO A 95 4.81 13.80 12.25
C PRO A 95 6.09 14.33 11.60
N VAL A 96 7.24 13.95 12.14
CA VAL A 96 8.56 14.36 11.68
C VAL A 96 9.20 13.23 10.90
N ILE A 97 9.77 13.56 9.75
CA ILE A 97 10.52 12.61 8.93
C ILE A 97 11.95 12.50 9.45
N TYR A 98 12.49 11.28 9.47
CA TYR A 98 13.90 11.03 9.76
C TYR A 98 14.83 11.88 8.86
N GLY A 99 15.75 12.60 9.49
CA GLY A 99 16.66 13.53 8.84
C GLY A 99 16.07 14.86 8.40
N ALA A 100 14.90 15.24 8.93
CA ALA A 100 14.46 16.63 8.88
C ALA A 100 15.40 17.54 9.67
N HIS A 101 15.73 18.69 9.09
CA HIS A 101 16.51 19.76 9.70
C HIS A 101 15.56 20.75 10.37
N PHE A 102 15.76 20.98 11.66
CA PHE A 102 14.98 21.92 12.44
C PHE A 102 15.63 23.31 12.46
N LEU A 103 14.82 24.31 12.15
CA LEU A 103 15.18 25.73 12.21
C LEU A 103 14.81 26.36 13.56
N LYS A 104 13.97 25.66 14.35
CA LYS A 104 13.48 26.08 15.66
C LYS A 104 13.71 24.96 16.65
N LYS A 105 14.22 25.29 17.84
CA LYS A 105 14.51 24.32 18.91
C LYS A 105 13.26 24.06 19.76
N ASP A 106 13.33 23.01 20.57
CA ASP A 106 12.31 22.70 21.57
C ASP A 106 12.18 23.88 22.56
N GLY A 107 10.96 24.40 22.73
CA GLY A 107 10.67 25.58 23.53
C GLY A 107 10.75 26.92 22.80
N ASP A 108 11.11 26.96 21.52
CA ASP A 108 11.15 28.21 20.77
C ASP A 108 9.73 28.74 20.43
N PRO A 109 9.50 30.06 20.54
CA PRO A 109 8.26 30.67 20.08
C PRO A 109 8.18 30.70 18.56
N VAL A 110 6.98 30.45 18.03
CA VAL A 110 6.66 30.48 16.59
C VAL A 110 5.41 31.29 16.34
N ASP A 111 5.45 32.11 15.29
CA ASP A 111 4.29 32.81 14.75
C ASP A 111 3.77 32.09 13.48
N PRO A 112 2.51 32.33 13.06
CA PRO A 112 1.97 31.79 11.83
C PRO A 112 2.87 32.10 10.62
N GLY A 113 3.24 31.07 9.87
CA GLY A 113 4.11 31.14 8.71
C GLY A 113 5.59 30.85 8.98
N ASN A 114 6.03 30.77 10.23
CA ASN A 114 7.41 30.38 10.54
C ASN A 114 7.67 28.92 10.15
N LEU A 115 8.83 28.70 9.53
CA LEU A 115 9.36 27.37 9.25
C LEU A 115 9.87 26.72 10.53
N ILE A 116 9.40 25.51 10.80
CA ILE A 116 9.81 24.71 11.95
C ILE A 116 10.87 23.70 11.51
N ALA A 117 10.60 22.95 10.45
CA ALA A 117 11.50 21.92 9.93
C ALA A 117 11.47 21.87 8.38
N VAL A 118 12.58 21.46 7.78
CA VAL A 118 12.77 21.31 6.34
C VAL A 118 13.49 19.99 6.05
N TRP A 119 13.14 19.31 4.98
CA TRP A 119 13.84 18.11 4.50
C TRP A 119 13.92 18.10 2.98
N ASP A 120 14.67 17.16 2.43
CA ASP A 120 14.69 16.90 0.99
C ASP A 120 13.63 15.85 0.64
N THR A 121 12.68 16.19 -0.23
CA THR A 121 11.63 15.26 -0.68
C THR A 121 12.15 14.20 -1.65
N TYR A 122 13.27 14.47 -2.33
CA TYR A 122 13.80 13.61 -3.38
C TYR A 122 14.87 12.66 -2.90
N THR A 123 15.36 12.83 -1.67
CA THR A 123 16.39 11.97 -1.11
C THR A 123 16.06 11.56 0.31
N THR A 124 16.29 10.29 0.63
CA THR A 124 16.33 9.83 2.02
C THR A 124 17.78 9.97 2.51
N PRO A 125 18.06 10.85 3.48
CA PRO A 125 19.41 10.98 4.02
C PRO A 125 19.75 9.74 4.86
N ILE A 126 21.00 9.30 4.78
CA ILE A 126 21.62 8.37 5.72
C ILE A 126 22.49 9.23 6.63
N LEU A 127 22.12 9.30 7.91
CA LEU A 127 22.81 10.10 8.92
C LEU A 127 23.71 9.22 9.77
N THR A 128 24.70 9.84 10.39
CA THR A 128 25.46 9.19 11.45
C THR A 128 25.00 9.59 12.84
N GLU A 129 24.99 8.63 13.78
CA GLU A 129 24.73 8.89 15.20
C GLU A 129 26.01 9.23 15.99
N VAL A 130 27.20 9.12 15.38
CA VAL A 130 28.48 9.26 16.09
C VAL A 130 29.46 10.13 15.33
N SER A 131 30.30 10.84 16.08
CA SER A 131 31.38 11.65 15.51
C SER A 131 32.64 10.82 15.33
N GLY A 132 33.32 10.94 14.19
CA GLY A 132 34.56 10.22 13.92
C GLY A 132 35.01 10.30 12.47
N LYS A 133 35.98 9.44 12.12
CA LYS A 133 36.57 9.40 10.77
C LYS A 133 35.88 8.37 9.89
N ILE A 134 35.50 8.77 8.68
CA ILE A 134 34.87 7.88 7.69
C ILE A 134 35.87 6.86 7.15
N LYS A 135 35.45 5.60 7.06
CA LYS A 135 36.15 4.55 6.34
C LYS A 135 35.19 3.79 5.44
N PHE A 136 35.58 3.60 4.19
CA PHE A 136 34.79 2.82 3.25
C PHE A 136 35.08 1.32 3.40
N GLY A 137 34.04 0.51 3.27
CA GLY A 137 34.13 -0.95 3.21
C GLY A 137 33.42 -1.43 1.95
N ASP A 138 34.11 -2.18 1.11
CA ASP A 138 33.61 -2.75 -0.15
C ASP A 138 33.05 -1.69 -1.14
N ILE A 139 33.48 -0.44 -1.04
CA ILE A 139 33.21 0.65 -1.99
C ILE A 139 34.47 0.82 -2.83
N ILE A 140 34.45 0.31 -4.06
CA ILE A 140 35.57 0.28 -4.99
C ILE A 140 35.11 0.90 -6.31
N ALA A 141 35.84 1.92 -6.75
CA ALA A 141 35.58 2.62 -8.01
C ALA A 141 35.60 1.64 -9.20
N GLY A 142 34.59 1.72 -10.06
CA GLY A 142 34.40 0.87 -11.24
C GLY A 142 33.83 -0.53 -10.95
N ARG A 143 33.69 -0.94 -9.67
CA ARG A 143 33.16 -2.27 -9.30
C ARG A 143 31.88 -2.21 -8.47
N THR A 144 31.87 -1.41 -7.41
CA THR A 144 30.68 -1.17 -6.57
C THR A 144 30.25 0.29 -6.54
N MET A 145 31.08 1.19 -7.08
CA MET A 145 30.82 2.62 -7.14
C MET A 145 31.20 3.17 -8.52
N THR A 146 30.37 4.03 -9.07
CA THR A 146 30.67 4.80 -10.28
C THR A 146 30.52 6.28 -10.00
N GLU A 147 31.43 7.08 -10.54
CA GLU A 147 31.33 8.54 -10.51
C GLU A 147 30.39 9.00 -11.62
N LYS A 148 29.32 9.69 -11.23
CA LYS A 148 28.41 10.36 -12.16
C LYS A 148 28.64 11.85 -12.06
N VAL A 149 28.91 12.48 -13.19
CA VAL A 149 28.92 13.93 -13.28
C VAL A 149 27.48 14.39 -13.48
N ASP A 150 26.98 15.23 -12.58
CA ASP A 150 25.69 15.88 -12.79
C ASP A 150 25.82 16.89 -13.94
N PRO A 151 25.08 16.72 -15.06
CA PRO A 151 25.20 17.59 -16.23
C PRO A 151 24.75 19.03 -15.96
N VAL A 152 23.96 19.28 -14.90
CA VAL A 152 23.47 20.62 -14.56
C VAL A 152 24.42 21.34 -13.62
N THR A 153 24.87 20.67 -12.56
CA THR A 153 25.70 21.31 -11.53
C THR A 153 27.21 21.15 -11.76
N GLY A 154 27.62 20.26 -12.67
CA GLY A 154 29.01 19.90 -12.91
C GLY A 154 29.67 19.17 -11.74
N LYS A 155 28.92 18.86 -10.66
CA LYS A 155 29.44 18.19 -9.48
C LYS A 155 29.55 16.69 -9.74
N VAL A 156 30.68 16.11 -9.35
CA VAL A 156 30.91 14.67 -9.38
C VAL A 156 30.23 14.06 -8.15
N SER A 157 29.24 13.20 -8.40
CA SER A 157 28.52 12.44 -7.38
C SER A 157 28.92 10.97 -7.47
N MET A 158 29.44 10.42 -6.38
CA MET A 158 29.80 9.01 -6.31
C MET A 158 28.55 8.18 -6.00
N THR A 159 28.16 7.29 -6.90
CA THR A 159 26.93 6.49 -6.79
C THR A 159 27.25 5.01 -6.69
N ILE A 160 26.61 4.29 -5.76
CA ILE A 160 26.71 2.83 -5.66
C ILE A 160 25.97 2.19 -6.84
N VAL A 161 26.66 1.33 -7.59
CA VAL A 161 26.13 0.65 -8.78
C VAL A 161 25.99 -0.84 -8.56
N GLU A 162 25.25 -1.51 -9.46
CA GLU A 162 25.10 -2.95 -9.43
C GLU A 162 26.45 -3.66 -9.54
N TYR A 163 26.67 -4.63 -8.64
CA TYR A 163 27.92 -5.37 -8.54
C TYR A 163 27.66 -6.87 -8.66
N LYS A 164 28.50 -7.56 -9.43
CA LYS A 164 28.33 -8.99 -9.75
C LYS A 164 28.72 -9.94 -8.60
N ASP A 165 29.54 -9.48 -7.67
CA ASP A 165 30.05 -10.31 -6.57
C ASP A 165 29.10 -10.36 -5.37
N ALA A 166 28.61 -11.57 -5.07
CA ALA A 166 27.60 -11.80 -4.04
C ALA A 166 28.08 -11.55 -2.60
N GLU A 167 29.40 -11.44 -2.38
CA GLU A 167 30.02 -11.20 -1.07
C GLU A 167 30.23 -9.72 -0.75
N MET A 168 30.25 -8.84 -1.75
CA MET A 168 30.52 -7.41 -1.54
C MET A 168 29.36 -6.74 -0.81
N ARG A 169 29.68 -5.98 0.24
CA ARG A 169 28.73 -5.24 1.07
C ARG A 169 29.18 -3.79 1.22
N PRO A 170 28.89 -2.94 0.22
CA PRO A 170 29.20 -1.52 0.27
C PRO A 170 28.68 -0.91 1.57
N ARG A 171 29.58 -0.33 2.37
CA ARG A 171 29.26 0.24 3.68
C ARG A 171 30.19 1.38 4.05
N ILE A 172 29.67 2.29 4.85
CA ILE A 172 30.44 3.34 5.52
C ILE A 172 30.57 2.95 6.99
N SER A 173 31.79 2.97 7.51
CA SER A 173 32.06 2.72 8.93
C SER A 173 32.73 3.94 9.55
N ILE A 174 32.33 4.31 10.75
CA ILE A 174 32.91 5.46 11.45
C ILE A 174 33.89 4.97 12.49
N LYS A 175 35.12 5.46 12.40
CA LYS A 175 36.25 5.04 13.20
C LYS A 175 36.66 6.10 14.21
N ASN A 176 37.11 5.65 15.37
CA ASN A 176 37.80 6.51 16.33
C ASN A 176 39.25 6.77 15.89
N GLU A 177 39.95 7.63 16.64
CA GLU A 177 41.38 7.95 16.41
C GLU A 177 42.28 6.70 16.43
N ARG A 178 41.87 5.63 17.12
CA ARG A 178 42.58 4.34 17.20
C ARG A 178 42.24 3.39 16.03
N GLY A 179 41.48 3.84 15.04
CA GLY A 179 41.12 3.07 13.85
C GLY A 179 40.09 1.95 14.06
N ARG A 180 39.47 1.86 15.25
CA ARG A 180 38.38 0.93 15.55
C ARG A 180 37.03 1.56 15.25
N THR A 181 36.08 0.77 14.76
CA THR A 181 34.71 1.24 14.54
C THR A 181 34.08 1.65 15.87
N ILE A 182 33.48 2.84 15.90
CA ILE A 182 32.82 3.38 17.08
C ILE A 182 31.54 2.57 17.33
N LYS A 183 31.24 2.30 18.60
CA LYS A 183 29.93 1.75 18.99
C LYS A 183 28.94 2.89 19.19
N ILE A 184 27.72 2.72 18.71
CA ILE A 184 26.67 3.73 18.83
C ILE A 184 26.28 3.83 20.33
N PRO A 185 26.30 5.03 20.92
CA PRO A 185 25.90 5.24 22.31
C PRO A 185 24.51 4.65 22.58
N GLY A 186 24.35 3.92 23.69
CA GLY A 186 23.06 3.31 24.07
C GLY A 186 22.73 1.99 23.37
N THR A 187 23.52 1.53 22.40
CA THR A 187 23.33 0.21 21.76
C THR A 187 24.63 -0.59 21.68
N ASN A 188 24.54 -1.91 21.46
CA ASN A 188 25.73 -2.73 21.20
C ASN A 188 26.11 -2.77 19.71
N ARG A 189 25.51 -1.90 18.89
CA ARG A 189 25.74 -1.84 17.44
C ARG A 189 26.99 -1.03 17.15
N GLU A 190 27.75 -1.47 16.15
CA GLU A 190 28.82 -0.67 15.58
C GLU A 190 28.25 0.34 14.58
N ALA A 191 28.87 1.52 14.49
CA ALA A 191 28.55 2.58 13.54
C ALA A 191 28.96 2.17 12.11
N ARG A 192 28.25 1.19 11.57
CA ARG A 192 28.37 0.65 10.21
C ARG A 192 27.06 0.85 9.49
N TYR A 193 27.09 1.66 8.45
CA TYR A 193 25.94 2.01 7.61
C TYR A 193 26.08 1.31 6.27
N ILE A 194 25.21 0.35 5.99
CA ILE A 194 25.21 -0.40 4.73
C ILE A 194 24.54 0.46 3.66
N LEU A 195 25.17 0.55 2.49
CA LEU A 195 24.66 1.33 1.37
C LEU A 195 23.86 0.46 0.41
N ALA A 196 22.71 0.96 -0.04
CA ALA A 196 21.89 0.35 -1.07
C ALA A 196 22.41 0.73 -2.47
N LEU A 197 21.89 0.03 -3.50
CA LEU A 197 22.08 0.44 -4.89
C LEU A 197 21.53 1.85 -5.09
N ASN A 198 22.15 2.63 -5.98
CA ASN A 198 21.83 4.02 -6.27
C ASN A 198 22.07 5.02 -5.12
N ALA A 199 22.58 4.58 -3.96
CA ALA A 199 22.99 5.51 -2.90
C ALA A 199 24.10 6.43 -3.41
N ILE A 200 23.91 7.74 -3.24
CA ILE A 200 24.86 8.79 -3.57
C ILE A 200 25.66 9.12 -2.31
N LEU A 201 26.97 8.92 -2.35
CA LEU A 201 27.87 9.30 -1.25
C LEU A 201 27.95 10.83 -1.17
N SER A 202 27.78 11.37 0.03
CA SER A 202 27.87 12.82 0.27
C SER A 202 29.22 13.26 0.84
N VAL A 203 30.03 12.30 1.28
CA VAL A 203 31.31 12.51 1.97
C VAL A 203 32.39 11.61 1.37
N PRO A 204 33.63 12.10 1.21
CA PRO A 204 34.76 11.29 0.74
C PRO A 204 35.34 10.42 1.87
N GLU A 205 36.18 9.45 1.49
CA GLU A 205 36.84 8.58 2.47
C GLU A 205 37.88 9.35 3.28
N GLY A 206 37.85 9.20 4.61
CA GLY A 206 38.83 9.79 5.51
C GLY A 206 38.41 11.14 6.11
N ASP A 207 37.29 11.71 5.68
CA ASP A 207 36.75 12.93 6.28
C ASP A 207 36.25 12.70 7.71
N MET A 208 36.25 13.78 8.49
CA MET A 208 35.74 13.81 9.86
C MET A 208 34.30 14.29 9.85
N VAL A 209 33.40 13.50 10.41
CA VAL A 209 31.97 13.81 10.53
C VAL A 209 31.57 13.95 11.99
N ARG A 210 30.54 14.75 12.24
CA ARG A 210 29.83 14.78 13.51
C ARG A 210 28.54 13.97 13.43
N ALA A 211 28.05 13.58 14.60
CA ALA A 211 26.72 13.03 14.73
C ALA A 211 25.69 14.02 14.11
N GLY A 212 24.73 13.51 13.35
CA GLY A 212 23.76 14.30 12.59
C GLY A 212 24.20 14.68 11.16
N ASP A 213 25.43 14.39 10.74
CA ASP A 213 25.86 14.65 9.37
C ASP A 213 25.35 13.60 8.37
N ILE A 214 25.07 14.05 7.15
CA ILE A 214 24.62 13.20 6.04
C ILE A 214 25.83 12.53 5.39
N ILE A 215 25.95 11.20 5.53
CA ILE A 215 27.04 10.41 4.94
C ILE A 215 26.69 9.91 3.53
N ALA A 216 25.41 9.68 3.26
CA ALA A 216 24.92 9.29 1.94
C ALA A 216 23.48 9.73 1.78
N LYS A 217 23.04 9.85 0.53
CA LYS A 217 21.67 10.16 0.16
C LYS A 217 21.18 9.06 -0.75
N ILE A 218 20.06 8.44 -0.42
CA ILE A 218 19.39 7.54 -1.33
C ILE A 218 18.44 8.42 -2.13
N PRO A 219 18.65 8.62 -3.44
CA PRO A 219 17.60 9.19 -4.27
C PRO A 219 16.38 8.31 -4.03
N ARG A 220 15.32 8.93 -3.53
CA ARG A 220 14.02 8.36 -3.76
C ARG A 220 13.95 8.41 -5.28
N GLU A 221 13.99 7.25 -5.93
CA GLU A 221 13.31 7.17 -7.22
C GLU A 221 11.98 7.80 -6.89
N THR A 222 11.75 9.03 -7.38
CA THR A 222 10.50 9.76 -7.21
C THR A 222 9.47 8.68 -7.26
N THR A 223 8.72 8.46 -6.18
CA THR A 223 7.57 7.57 -6.16
C THR A 223 6.81 7.93 -7.41
N LYS A 224 7.04 7.26 -8.56
CA LYS A 224 7.07 7.90 -9.89
C LYS A 224 5.93 8.90 -10.02
N THR A 225 6.08 10.15 -9.58
CA THR A 225 4.93 11.03 -9.29
C THR A 225 3.61 10.28 -8.99
N LYS A 226 3.48 9.39 -7.96
CA LYS A 226 2.30 8.48 -7.80
C LYS A 226 1.58 8.19 -9.12
N ASP A 227 2.32 7.63 -10.06
CA ASP A 227 2.00 7.42 -11.47
C ASP A 227 0.86 8.31 -12.04
N ILE A 228 1.03 9.64 -12.09
CA ILE A 228 0.06 10.56 -12.77
C ILE A 228 -0.18 10.08 -14.21
N THR A 229 0.82 9.43 -14.83
CA THR A 229 0.78 8.84 -16.17
C THR A 229 0.10 7.47 -16.24
N GLY A 230 -0.03 6.75 -15.12
CA GLY A 230 -0.55 5.39 -15.05
C GLY A 230 -1.94 5.26 -14.41
N GLY A 231 -2.62 6.37 -14.12
CA GLY A 231 -3.85 6.41 -13.30
C GLY A 231 -4.89 5.33 -13.63
N LEU A 232 -5.46 5.32 -14.84
CA LEU A 232 -6.48 4.31 -15.17
C LEU A 232 -5.90 2.87 -15.26
N PRO A 233 -4.73 2.62 -15.88
CA PRO A 233 -4.09 1.29 -15.82
C PRO A 233 -3.92 0.74 -14.40
N ARG A 234 -3.56 1.59 -13.43
CA ARG A 234 -3.42 1.18 -12.03
C ARG A 234 -4.77 0.79 -11.42
N VAL A 235 -5.83 1.56 -11.69
CA VAL A 235 -7.20 1.22 -11.25
C VAL A 235 -7.67 -0.09 -11.88
N ALA A 236 -7.37 -0.30 -13.16
CA ALA A 236 -7.67 -1.55 -13.84
C ALA A 236 -6.91 -2.74 -13.23
N ASP A 237 -5.63 -2.58 -12.90
CA ASP A 237 -4.83 -3.61 -12.24
C ASP A 237 -5.39 -3.95 -10.85
N LEU A 238 -5.89 -2.96 -10.09
CA LEU A 238 -6.55 -3.17 -8.79
C LEU A 238 -7.88 -3.93 -8.94
N PHE A 239 -8.75 -3.53 -9.88
CA PHE A 239 -10.03 -4.21 -10.10
C PHE A 239 -9.88 -5.59 -10.75
N GLU A 240 -8.81 -5.84 -11.49
CA GLU A 240 -8.49 -7.18 -12.01
C GLU A 240 -7.63 -8.00 -11.05
N VAL A 241 -7.27 -7.46 -9.89
CA VAL A 241 -6.46 -8.13 -8.86
C VAL A 241 -5.15 -8.66 -9.45
N ARG A 242 -4.51 -7.86 -10.30
CA ARG A 242 -3.25 -8.23 -10.94
C ARG A 242 -2.10 -8.05 -9.95
N LYS A 243 -1.22 -9.04 -9.89
CA LYS A 243 0.00 -8.95 -9.07
C LYS A 243 0.87 -7.78 -9.55
N PRO A 244 1.27 -6.86 -8.66
CA PRO A 244 2.18 -5.79 -9.00
C PRO A 244 3.50 -6.31 -9.58
N LYS A 245 4.14 -5.51 -10.46
CA LYS A 245 5.48 -5.83 -10.97
C LYS A 245 6.53 -5.84 -9.86
N GLU A 246 6.38 -4.93 -8.91
CA GLU A 246 7.23 -4.83 -7.72
C GLU A 246 6.38 -5.06 -6.47
N CYS A 247 6.27 -6.32 -6.05
CA CYS A 247 5.53 -6.69 -4.85
C CYS A 247 6.36 -6.43 -3.58
N ALA A 248 5.77 -5.71 -2.64
CA ALA A 248 6.26 -5.68 -1.26
C ALA A 248 5.93 -7.00 -0.57
N VAL A 249 6.89 -7.53 0.19
CA VAL A 249 6.68 -8.70 1.05
C VAL A 249 6.14 -8.20 2.38
N ILE A 250 4.97 -8.69 2.80
CA ILE A 250 4.39 -8.41 4.12
C ILE A 250 4.64 -9.57 5.09
N THR A 251 4.72 -9.26 6.38
CA THR A 251 4.78 -10.32 7.42
C THR A 251 3.38 -10.84 7.74
N GLU A 252 3.22 -12.14 7.94
CA GLU A 252 1.96 -12.76 8.40
C GLU A 252 1.87 -12.82 9.93
N ILE A 253 2.99 -12.66 10.62
CA ILE A 253 3.10 -12.77 12.07
C ILE A 253 3.67 -11.50 12.69
N ASP A 254 3.28 -11.24 13.93
CA ASP A 254 3.88 -10.22 14.78
C ASP A 254 5.21 -10.72 15.33
N GLY A 255 6.22 -9.85 15.43
CA GLY A 255 7.47 -10.24 16.10
C GLY A 255 8.67 -9.37 15.77
N TYR A 256 9.82 -9.80 16.30
CA TYR A 256 11.09 -9.12 16.11
C TYR A 256 11.83 -9.63 14.88
N ILE A 257 12.43 -8.71 14.14
CA ILE A 257 13.16 -9.01 12.91
C ILE A 257 14.61 -9.42 13.20
N SER A 258 15.05 -10.49 12.55
CA SER A 258 16.46 -10.90 12.49
C SER A 258 16.86 -11.19 11.04
N PHE A 259 18.09 -10.85 10.68
CA PHE A 259 18.62 -11.14 9.34
C PHE A 259 19.53 -12.37 9.38
N SER A 260 19.30 -13.32 8.49
CA SER A 260 20.14 -14.51 8.36
C SER A 260 20.82 -14.56 6.97
N LYS A 261 21.92 -15.32 6.86
CA LYS A 261 22.60 -15.54 5.58
C LYS A 261 21.62 -16.24 4.63
N GLY A 262 21.12 -15.50 3.65
CA GLY A 262 20.21 -16.03 2.62
C GLY A 262 20.95 -16.82 1.53
N THR A 263 20.15 -17.48 0.70
CA THR A 263 20.58 -18.23 -0.49
C THR A 263 21.08 -17.30 -1.61
N LYS A 264 21.83 -17.81 -2.60
CA LYS A 264 22.31 -17.03 -3.77
C LYS A 264 21.21 -16.10 -4.31
N GLY A 265 21.47 -14.79 -4.31
CA GLY A 265 20.57 -13.75 -4.86
C GLY A 265 19.45 -13.24 -3.96
N LYS A 266 19.16 -13.86 -2.79
CA LYS A 266 18.09 -13.41 -1.87
C LYS A 266 18.62 -13.20 -0.45
N ARG A 267 18.09 -12.20 0.25
CA ARG A 267 18.27 -11.99 1.69
C ARG A 267 17.16 -12.73 2.44
N LYS A 268 17.53 -13.38 3.54
CA LYS A 268 16.58 -14.09 4.39
C LYS A 268 16.30 -13.23 5.61
N LEU A 269 15.03 -12.90 5.81
CA LEU A 269 14.53 -12.15 6.95
C LEU A 269 13.67 -13.10 7.78
N THR A 270 13.96 -13.20 9.06
CA THR A 270 13.23 -14.07 9.98
C THR A 270 12.51 -13.21 11.02
N VAL A 271 11.19 -13.31 11.05
CA VAL A 271 10.35 -12.69 12.08
C VAL A 271 10.14 -13.72 13.19
N THR A 272 10.51 -13.34 14.42
CA THR A 272 10.39 -14.21 15.60
C THR A 272 9.32 -13.63 16.53
N PRO A 273 8.18 -14.33 16.71
CA PRO A 273 7.13 -13.88 17.62
C PRO A 273 7.57 -14.08 19.08
N THR A 274 6.88 -13.42 20.02
CA THR A 274 7.08 -13.65 21.47
C THR A 274 6.59 -15.03 21.89
N VAL A 275 5.58 -15.57 21.19
CA VAL A 275 5.00 -16.90 21.40
C VAL A 275 4.71 -17.53 20.03
N GLY A 276 5.24 -18.73 19.76
CA GLY A 276 5.00 -19.48 18.53
C GLY A 276 6.23 -19.68 17.65
N ASP A 277 6.00 -20.17 16.44
CA ASP A 277 7.05 -20.50 15.48
C ASP A 277 7.53 -19.27 14.70
N LYS A 278 8.85 -19.20 14.47
CA LYS A 278 9.47 -18.17 13.63
C LYS A 278 9.08 -18.35 12.17
N LYS A 279 8.86 -17.24 11.45
CA LYS A 279 8.53 -17.24 10.03
C LYS A 279 9.62 -16.58 9.20
N GLU A 280 9.92 -17.16 8.05
CA GLU A 280 11.05 -16.78 7.21
C GLU A 280 10.57 -16.22 5.86
N TYR A 281 11.09 -15.04 5.51
CA TYR A 281 10.76 -14.31 4.29
C TYR A 281 12.01 -14.13 3.43
N LEU A 282 11.85 -14.24 2.11
CA LEU A 282 12.95 -14.13 1.15
C LEU A 282 12.80 -12.85 0.34
N ILE A 283 13.71 -11.89 0.56
CA ILE A 283 13.72 -10.59 -0.12
C ILE A 283 14.82 -10.61 -1.19
N PRO A 284 14.55 -10.26 -2.46
CA PRO A 284 15.59 -10.14 -3.49
C PRO A 284 16.72 -9.19 -3.08
N LYS A 285 17.99 -9.58 -3.31
CA LYS A 285 19.14 -8.68 -3.06
C LYS A 285 19.04 -7.46 -3.98
N GLY A 286 19.32 -6.27 -3.44
CA GLY A 286 19.27 -5.00 -4.17
C GLY A 286 18.01 -4.17 -3.95
N LYS A 287 16.93 -4.75 -3.41
CA LYS A 287 15.73 -4.02 -2.99
C LYS A 287 15.91 -3.37 -1.62
N HIS A 288 15.29 -2.19 -1.44
CA HIS A 288 15.32 -1.45 -0.17
C HIS A 288 14.41 -2.14 0.85
N ILE A 289 14.96 -2.42 2.01
CA ILE A 289 14.26 -3.04 3.15
C ILE A 289 13.82 -1.89 4.05
N SER A 290 12.52 -1.80 4.33
CA SER A 290 11.93 -0.72 5.13
C SER A 290 12.30 -0.84 6.62
N VAL A 291 12.61 -2.06 7.07
CA VAL A 291 12.77 -2.47 8.47
C VAL A 291 14.22 -2.81 8.83
N ASN A 292 14.59 -2.58 10.08
CA ASN A 292 15.93 -2.86 10.62
C ASN A 292 15.96 -4.11 11.51
N GLU A 293 17.18 -4.53 11.85
CA GLU A 293 17.39 -5.69 12.72
C GLU A 293 17.01 -5.32 14.16
N GLY A 294 16.16 -6.14 14.78
CA GLY A 294 15.60 -5.88 16.10
C GLY A 294 14.32 -5.05 16.13
N ASP A 295 13.84 -4.56 14.98
CA ASP A 295 12.54 -3.86 14.92
C ASP A 295 11.39 -4.86 15.21
N TYR A 296 10.37 -4.38 15.93
CA TYR A 296 9.13 -5.12 16.14
C TYR A 296 8.14 -4.75 15.03
N VAL A 297 7.72 -5.74 14.24
CA VAL A 297 6.72 -5.58 13.18
C VAL A 297 5.42 -6.25 13.53
N ARG A 298 4.33 -5.69 13.01
CA ARG A 298 2.98 -6.26 13.12
C ARG A 298 2.60 -7.01 11.86
N SER A 299 1.68 -7.95 12.02
CA SER A 299 1.06 -8.71 10.96
C SER A 299 0.47 -7.78 9.90
N GLY A 300 0.87 -8.03 8.66
CA GLY A 300 0.54 -7.29 7.45
C GLY A 300 1.33 -6.00 7.24
N GLU A 301 2.42 -5.77 7.99
CA GLU A 301 3.39 -4.71 7.74
C GLU A 301 4.38 -5.09 6.62
N ALA A 302 4.70 -4.14 5.75
CA ALA A 302 5.59 -4.35 4.62
C ALA A 302 7.07 -4.31 5.06
N LEU A 303 7.80 -5.39 4.75
CA LEU A 303 9.21 -5.57 5.07
C LEU A 303 10.16 -4.98 4.02
N MET A 304 9.65 -4.68 2.82
CA MET A 304 10.40 -4.04 1.74
C MET A 304 9.53 -3.02 1.02
N GLU A 305 10.18 -2.10 0.31
CA GLU A 305 9.48 -1.16 -0.57
C GLU A 305 8.85 -1.89 -1.77
N GLY A 306 7.64 -1.46 -2.13
CA GLY A 306 6.86 -2.02 -3.24
C GLY A 306 5.36 -1.86 -3.01
N ALA A 307 4.56 -2.24 -3.99
CA ALA A 307 3.10 -2.31 -3.83
C ALA A 307 2.73 -3.64 -3.17
N VAL A 308 1.78 -3.61 -2.23
CA VAL A 308 1.32 -4.83 -1.56
C VAL A 308 0.39 -5.61 -2.48
N ASP A 309 0.53 -6.93 -2.53
CA ASP A 309 -0.38 -7.83 -3.25
C ASP A 309 -1.73 -7.92 -2.50
N PRO A 310 -2.87 -7.62 -3.13
CA PRO A 310 -4.18 -7.75 -2.50
C PRO A 310 -4.47 -9.16 -1.94
N HIS A 311 -3.93 -10.21 -2.55
CA HIS A 311 -4.10 -11.57 -2.05
C HIS A 311 -3.39 -11.78 -0.70
N ASP A 312 -2.22 -11.19 -0.53
CA ASP A 312 -1.47 -11.29 0.73
C ASP A 312 -2.22 -10.53 1.84
N ILE A 313 -2.82 -9.37 1.52
CA ILE A 313 -3.65 -8.61 2.48
C ILE A 313 -4.85 -9.45 2.94
N LEU A 314 -5.53 -10.13 2.01
CA LEU A 314 -6.68 -10.98 2.34
C LEU A 314 -6.30 -12.08 3.34
N ASN A 315 -5.19 -12.76 3.08
CA ASN A 315 -4.75 -13.89 3.89
C ASN A 315 -4.27 -13.45 5.28
N VAL A 316 -3.66 -12.27 5.37
CA VAL A 316 -3.02 -11.80 6.61
C VAL A 316 -3.94 -10.94 7.46
N LYS A 317 -4.57 -9.93 6.86
CA LYS A 317 -5.40 -8.94 7.58
C LYS A 317 -6.90 -9.21 7.47
N GLY A 318 -7.30 -10.09 6.56
CA GLY A 318 -8.70 -10.45 6.35
C GLY A 318 -9.48 -9.49 5.46
N PHE A 319 -10.77 -9.77 5.34
CA PHE A 319 -11.69 -9.14 4.40
C PHE A 319 -11.82 -7.62 4.57
N GLN A 320 -11.98 -7.14 5.80
CA GLN A 320 -12.27 -5.72 6.07
C GLN A 320 -11.09 -4.82 5.71
N GLU A 321 -9.88 -5.23 6.06
CA GLU A 321 -8.67 -4.47 5.76
C GLU A 321 -8.34 -4.51 4.26
N LEU A 322 -8.59 -5.63 3.58
CA LEU A 322 -8.50 -5.66 2.12
C LEU A 322 -9.50 -4.69 1.48
N ALA A 323 -10.75 -4.70 1.94
CA ALA A 323 -11.78 -3.83 1.37
C ALA A 323 -11.40 -2.35 1.54
N ARG A 324 -10.95 -1.97 2.74
CA ARG A 324 -10.43 -0.62 3.01
C ARG A 324 -9.25 -0.28 2.10
N TYR A 325 -8.27 -1.18 1.98
CA TYR A 325 -7.11 -0.98 1.12
C TYR A 325 -7.49 -0.75 -0.36
N LEU A 326 -8.38 -1.57 -0.92
CA LEU A 326 -8.83 -1.41 -2.31
C LEU A 326 -9.59 -0.10 -2.51
N VAL A 327 -10.44 0.28 -1.56
CA VAL A 327 -11.15 1.56 -1.60
C VAL A 327 -10.16 2.71 -1.57
N ASP A 328 -9.23 2.73 -0.62
CA ASP A 328 -8.24 3.80 -0.46
C ASP A 328 -7.31 3.93 -1.67
N GLU A 329 -6.78 2.83 -2.19
CA GLU A 329 -5.89 2.83 -3.36
C GLU A 329 -6.59 3.34 -4.63
N VAL A 330 -7.80 2.87 -4.91
CA VAL A 330 -8.56 3.34 -6.09
C VAL A 330 -8.93 4.81 -5.93
N GLN A 331 -9.41 5.17 -4.74
CA GLN A 331 -9.83 6.52 -4.41
C GLN A 331 -8.67 7.52 -4.48
N GLU A 332 -7.48 7.12 -4.06
CA GLU A 332 -6.27 7.93 -4.18
C GLU A 332 -5.96 8.29 -5.64
N VAL A 333 -6.08 7.33 -6.55
CA VAL A 333 -5.86 7.58 -7.99
C VAL A 333 -6.85 8.61 -8.53
N TYR A 334 -8.13 8.51 -8.18
CA TYR A 334 -9.13 9.50 -8.59
C TYR A 334 -8.90 10.87 -7.94
N ARG A 335 -8.54 10.91 -6.65
CA ARG A 335 -8.22 12.15 -5.92
C ARG A 335 -7.01 12.87 -6.51
N LEU A 336 -5.96 12.14 -6.90
CA LEU A 336 -4.77 12.72 -7.56
C LEU A 336 -5.13 13.43 -8.86
N GLN A 337 -6.11 12.90 -9.59
CA GLN A 337 -6.62 13.48 -10.82
C GLN A 337 -7.72 14.54 -10.60
N GLY A 338 -7.99 14.91 -9.33
CA GLY A 338 -8.96 15.93 -8.97
C GLY A 338 -10.43 15.49 -9.05
N VAL A 339 -10.70 14.20 -9.25
CA VAL A 339 -12.06 13.64 -9.23
C VAL A 339 -12.37 13.15 -7.82
N ARG A 340 -13.45 13.67 -7.23
CA ARG A 340 -13.95 13.21 -5.93
C ARG A 340 -15.09 12.24 -6.13
N ILE A 341 -14.82 10.96 -5.96
CA ILE A 341 -15.83 9.89 -5.91
C ILE A 341 -16.14 9.62 -4.44
N ASN A 342 -17.38 9.26 -4.10
CA ASN A 342 -17.68 8.80 -2.75
C ASN A 342 -17.34 7.31 -2.61
N ASP A 343 -16.72 6.95 -1.50
CA ASP A 343 -16.19 5.61 -1.22
C ASP A 343 -17.25 4.50 -1.41
N LYS A 344 -18.53 4.79 -1.16
CA LYS A 344 -19.65 3.84 -1.37
C LYS A 344 -19.72 3.26 -2.78
N HIS A 345 -19.31 4.00 -3.80
CA HIS A 345 -19.33 3.51 -5.18
C HIS A 345 -18.24 2.45 -5.38
N ILE A 346 -17.06 2.66 -4.81
CA ILE A 346 -15.93 1.73 -4.90
C ILE A 346 -16.22 0.49 -4.04
N GLU A 347 -16.79 0.68 -2.84
CA GLU A 347 -17.24 -0.41 -1.96
C GLU A 347 -18.20 -1.37 -2.66
N ILE A 348 -19.11 -0.86 -3.50
CA ILE A 348 -20.02 -1.70 -4.28
C ILE A 348 -19.26 -2.62 -5.25
N ILE A 349 -18.19 -2.14 -5.88
CA ILE A 349 -17.36 -2.96 -6.78
C ILE A 349 -16.54 -3.96 -5.98
N VAL A 350 -15.92 -3.52 -4.88
CA VAL A 350 -15.16 -4.39 -3.97
C VAL A 350 -16.04 -5.51 -3.41
N ARG A 351 -17.31 -5.22 -3.09
CA ARG A 351 -18.31 -6.24 -2.70
C ARG A 351 -18.49 -7.31 -3.78
N GLN A 352 -18.52 -6.93 -5.07
CA GLN A 352 -18.63 -7.90 -6.15
C GLN A 352 -17.35 -8.75 -6.31
N MET A 353 -16.18 -8.16 -6.09
CA MET A 353 -14.90 -8.88 -6.15
C MET A 353 -14.73 -9.92 -5.02
N LEU A 354 -15.39 -9.68 -3.88
CA LEU A 354 -15.33 -10.54 -2.69
C LEU A 354 -16.61 -11.36 -2.45
N ARG A 355 -17.46 -11.51 -3.47
CA ARG A 355 -18.76 -12.18 -3.36
C ARG A 355 -18.65 -13.70 -3.16
N ARG A 356 -17.49 -14.30 -3.43
CA ARG A 356 -17.30 -15.75 -3.46
C ARG A 356 -16.33 -16.23 -2.37
N VAL A 357 -16.58 -17.46 -1.94
CA VAL A 357 -15.72 -18.22 -1.03
C VAL A 357 -15.36 -19.56 -1.66
N LYS A 358 -14.22 -20.11 -1.24
CA LYS A 358 -13.70 -21.40 -1.70
C LYS A 358 -13.75 -22.40 -0.56
N ILE A 359 -14.41 -23.53 -0.78
CA ILE A 359 -14.63 -24.54 0.26
C ILE A 359 -13.32 -25.28 0.56
N ILE A 360 -12.92 -25.27 1.84
CA ILE A 360 -11.77 -26.03 2.36
C ILE A 360 -12.24 -27.39 2.85
N ASP A 361 -13.32 -27.41 3.63
CA ASP A 361 -13.92 -28.63 4.18
C ASP A 361 -15.43 -28.56 4.02
N PRO A 362 -16.06 -29.48 3.27
CA PRO A 362 -17.49 -29.46 3.03
C PRO A 362 -18.33 -29.81 4.26
N GLY A 363 -17.78 -30.33 5.35
CA GLY A 363 -18.63 -30.66 6.50
C GLY A 363 -19.65 -31.75 6.16
N ASP A 364 -20.88 -31.56 6.65
CA ASP A 364 -22.07 -32.34 6.28
C ASP A 364 -22.94 -31.59 5.24
N THR A 365 -22.40 -30.56 4.60
CA THR A 365 -23.07 -29.80 3.54
C THR A 365 -22.97 -30.54 2.21
N PRO A 366 -23.82 -30.23 1.20
CA PRO A 366 -23.70 -30.78 -0.15
C PRO A 366 -22.55 -30.16 -0.97
N PHE A 367 -21.64 -29.40 -0.34
CA PHE A 367 -20.54 -28.76 -1.04
C PHE A 367 -19.42 -29.74 -1.40
N ILE A 368 -18.61 -29.34 -2.37
CA ILE A 368 -17.44 -30.08 -2.83
C ILE A 368 -16.17 -29.32 -2.42
N LEU A 369 -15.10 -30.06 -2.13
CA LEU A 369 -13.78 -29.49 -1.86
C LEU A 369 -13.34 -28.59 -3.02
N GLU A 370 -12.76 -27.42 -2.72
CA GLU A 370 -12.31 -26.41 -3.69
C GLU A 370 -13.42 -25.76 -4.53
N GLN A 371 -14.69 -26.08 -4.27
CA GLN A 371 -15.82 -25.45 -4.95
C GLN A 371 -15.89 -23.96 -4.62
N GLN A 372 -16.18 -23.14 -5.63
CA GLN A 372 -16.38 -21.71 -5.48
C GLN A 372 -17.88 -21.41 -5.47
N ILE A 373 -18.37 -20.88 -4.36
CA ILE A 373 -19.79 -20.54 -4.18
C ILE A 373 -19.95 -19.12 -3.69
N GLU A 374 -21.15 -18.55 -3.82
CA GLU A 374 -21.45 -17.23 -3.27
C GLU A 374 -21.53 -17.28 -1.74
N ILE A 375 -21.11 -16.18 -1.10
CA ILE A 375 -21.03 -16.08 0.36
C ILE A 375 -22.41 -16.23 1.02
N CYS A 376 -23.48 -15.71 0.41
CA CYS A 376 -24.85 -15.84 0.92
C CYS A 376 -25.28 -17.31 0.92
N MET A 377 -25.12 -18.02 -0.21
CA MET A 377 -25.45 -19.45 -0.30
C MET A 377 -24.65 -20.30 0.69
N PHE A 378 -23.37 -19.97 0.89
CA PHE A 378 -22.53 -20.61 1.91
C PHE A 378 -23.09 -20.41 3.32
N GLN A 379 -23.46 -19.19 3.67
CA GLN A 379 -24.01 -18.83 4.98
C GLN A 379 -25.35 -19.51 5.23
N ASP A 380 -26.29 -19.42 4.29
CA ASP A 380 -27.64 -20.00 4.41
C ASP A 380 -27.58 -21.52 4.56
N THR A 381 -26.73 -22.18 3.76
CA THR A 381 -26.57 -23.65 3.82
C THR A 381 -25.95 -24.09 5.14
N ASN A 382 -24.93 -23.36 5.61
CA ASN A 382 -24.32 -23.64 6.90
C ASN A 382 -25.29 -23.42 8.05
N GLU A 383 -26.08 -22.34 8.04
CA GLU A 383 -27.09 -22.08 9.06
C GLU A 383 -28.14 -23.19 9.10
N ALA A 384 -28.58 -23.68 7.93
CA ALA A 384 -29.52 -24.79 7.83
C ALA A 384 -28.95 -26.11 8.37
N ILE A 385 -27.67 -26.41 8.15
CA ILE A 385 -27.00 -27.61 8.67
C ILE A 385 -26.77 -27.51 10.18
N VAL A 386 -26.38 -26.34 10.68
CA VAL A 386 -26.21 -26.10 12.12
C VAL A 386 -27.55 -26.25 12.85
N LYS A 387 -28.66 -25.76 12.28
CA LYS A 387 -30.02 -26.00 12.81
C LYS A 387 -30.40 -27.48 12.87
N LYS A 388 -29.85 -28.31 11.98
CA LYS A 388 -30.02 -29.77 11.96
C LYS A 388 -29.02 -30.50 12.88
N GLY A 389 -28.11 -29.79 13.55
CA GLY A 389 -27.09 -30.36 14.43
C GLY A 389 -25.89 -30.98 13.69
N GLY A 390 -25.73 -30.71 12.39
CA GLY A 390 -24.61 -31.21 11.59
C GLY A 390 -23.38 -30.30 11.65
N ARG A 391 -22.27 -30.78 11.08
CA ARG A 391 -21.01 -30.05 10.98
C ARG A 391 -21.05 -29.06 9.80
N PRO A 392 -20.90 -27.74 10.04
CA PRO A 392 -20.89 -26.75 8.96
C PRO A 392 -19.63 -26.90 8.09
N ALA A 393 -19.72 -26.43 6.84
CA ALA A 393 -18.57 -26.33 5.96
C ALA A 393 -17.65 -25.17 6.37
N THR A 394 -16.35 -25.33 6.13
CA THR A 394 -15.35 -24.26 6.25
C THR A 394 -14.89 -23.80 4.88
N ALA A 395 -14.67 -22.49 4.73
CA ALA A 395 -14.29 -21.88 3.47
C ALA A 395 -13.31 -20.73 3.71
N GLU A 396 -12.46 -20.48 2.71
CA GLU A 396 -11.62 -19.29 2.64
C GLU A 396 -12.25 -18.23 1.73
N PRO A 397 -12.14 -16.93 2.08
CA PRO A 397 -12.54 -15.85 1.19
C PRO A 397 -11.77 -15.90 -0.13
N LEU A 398 -12.47 -15.67 -1.24
CA LEU A 398 -11.86 -15.66 -2.57
C LEU A 398 -11.99 -14.27 -3.21
N LEU A 399 -10.85 -13.61 -3.39
CA LEU A 399 -10.77 -12.37 -4.13
C LEU A 399 -10.63 -12.65 -5.64
N LEU A 400 -11.60 -12.19 -6.42
CA LEU A 400 -11.62 -12.32 -7.88
C LEU A 400 -11.61 -10.95 -8.55
N GLY A 401 -10.85 -10.83 -9.64
CA GLY A 401 -10.94 -9.68 -10.53
C GLY A 401 -12.31 -9.56 -11.18
N ILE A 402 -12.71 -8.33 -11.54
CA ILE A 402 -14.07 -8.04 -12.05
C ILE A 402 -14.42 -8.84 -13.31
N THR A 403 -13.46 -9.11 -14.21
CA THR A 403 -13.69 -9.95 -15.40
C THR A 403 -14.05 -11.38 -15.00
N LYS A 404 -13.27 -11.98 -14.10
CA LYS A 404 -13.50 -13.36 -13.64
C LYS A 404 -14.76 -13.47 -12.76
N ALA A 405 -15.04 -12.46 -11.93
CA ALA A 405 -16.26 -12.39 -11.14
C ALA A 405 -17.50 -12.31 -12.05
N SER A 406 -17.44 -11.53 -13.14
CA SER A 406 -18.55 -11.36 -14.09
C SER A 406 -18.84 -12.59 -14.95
N LEU A 407 -17.83 -13.41 -15.26
CA LEU A 407 -18.02 -14.71 -15.95
C LEU A 407 -18.60 -15.77 -15.01
N SER A 408 -18.42 -15.60 -13.70
CA SER A 408 -18.86 -16.54 -12.67
C SER A 408 -20.23 -16.15 -12.11
N THR A 409 -21.12 -15.52 -12.88
CA THR A 409 -22.49 -15.22 -12.43
C THR A 409 -23.40 -16.43 -12.64
N ASP A 410 -24.44 -16.56 -11.81
CA ASP A 410 -25.40 -17.66 -11.93
C ASP A 410 -26.21 -17.59 -13.23
N SER A 411 -26.53 -16.38 -13.69
CA SER A 411 -27.17 -16.18 -14.99
C SER A 411 -26.15 -16.40 -16.11
N PHE A 412 -26.29 -17.51 -16.83
CA PHE A 412 -25.46 -17.79 -18.00
C PHE A 412 -25.81 -16.84 -19.16
N ILE A 413 -27.05 -16.33 -19.22
CA ILE A 413 -27.47 -15.33 -20.21
C ILE A 413 -26.71 -14.02 -20.00
N SER A 414 -26.63 -13.56 -18.75
CA SER A 414 -25.85 -12.38 -18.37
C SER A 414 -24.34 -12.58 -18.59
N ALA A 415 -23.80 -13.75 -18.23
CA ALA A 415 -22.38 -14.07 -18.44
C ALA A 415 -22.01 -14.11 -19.93
N ALA A 416 -22.85 -14.76 -20.76
CA ALA A 416 -22.62 -14.90 -22.20
C ALA A 416 -22.63 -13.55 -22.94
N SER A 417 -23.30 -12.54 -22.38
CA SER A 417 -23.35 -11.18 -22.92
C SER A 417 -22.09 -10.35 -22.64
N PHE A 418 -21.17 -10.82 -21.79
CA PHE A 418 -19.97 -10.06 -21.40
C PHE A 418 -18.76 -10.42 -22.28
N GLN A 419 -18.19 -11.61 -22.08
CA GLN A 419 -17.03 -12.14 -22.83
C GLN A 419 -17.09 -13.68 -22.85
N GLU A 420 -16.21 -14.32 -23.64
CA GLU A 420 -16.10 -15.79 -23.71
C GLU A 420 -17.41 -16.55 -24.04
N THR A 421 -18.30 -15.95 -24.84
CA THR A 421 -19.66 -16.45 -25.15
C THR A 421 -19.70 -17.94 -25.51
N THR A 422 -18.80 -18.41 -26.37
CA THR A 422 -18.73 -19.83 -26.77
C THR A 422 -18.50 -20.75 -25.58
N LYS A 423 -17.60 -20.37 -24.67
CA LYS A 423 -17.27 -21.18 -23.48
C LYS A 423 -18.44 -21.20 -22.50
N VAL A 424 -19.03 -20.05 -22.21
CA VAL A 424 -20.19 -19.93 -21.29
C VAL A 424 -21.37 -20.76 -21.79
N LEU A 425 -21.72 -20.64 -23.08
CA LEU A 425 -22.83 -21.40 -23.65
C LEU A 425 -22.53 -22.90 -23.73
N SER A 426 -21.29 -23.31 -24.02
CA SER A 426 -20.92 -24.73 -24.02
C SER A 426 -21.06 -25.34 -22.63
N GLU A 427 -20.58 -24.65 -21.59
CA GLU A 427 -20.68 -25.13 -20.21
C GLU A 427 -22.14 -25.19 -19.73
N ALA A 428 -22.95 -24.19 -20.10
CA ALA A 428 -24.38 -24.17 -19.82
C ALA A 428 -25.11 -25.32 -20.52
N ALA A 429 -24.77 -25.63 -21.77
CA ALA A 429 -25.35 -26.74 -22.53
C ALA A 429 -24.96 -28.10 -21.93
N VAL A 430 -23.68 -28.30 -21.62
CA VAL A 430 -23.19 -29.56 -21.00
C VAL A 430 -23.82 -29.79 -19.63
N SER A 431 -24.02 -28.72 -18.85
CA SER A 431 -24.58 -28.81 -17.50
C SER A 431 -26.12 -28.75 -17.47
N GLY A 432 -26.78 -28.52 -18.62
CA GLY A 432 -28.23 -28.30 -18.69
C GLY A 432 -28.72 -27.15 -17.80
N ARG A 433 -27.97 -26.03 -17.71
CA ARG A 433 -28.30 -24.93 -16.78
C ARG A 433 -29.64 -24.28 -17.12
N VAL A 434 -30.39 -23.92 -16.08
CA VAL A 434 -31.64 -23.17 -16.17
C VAL A 434 -31.42 -21.79 -15.57
N ASP A 435 -31.75 -20.73 -16.33
CA ASP A 435 -31.65 -19.35 -15.86
C ASP A 435 -32.96 -18.93 -15.18
N THR A 436 -32.86 -18.28 -14.02
CA THR A 436 -34.02 -17.87 -13.21
C THR A 436 -34.41 -16.41 -13.42
N LEU A 437 -33.70 -15.66 -14.26
CA LEU A 437 -34.03 -14.27 -14.63
C LEU A 437 -34.15 -13.32 -13.42
N LYS A 438 -33.27 -13.46 -12.43
CA LYS A 438 -33.29 -12.65 -11.20
C LYS A 438 -32.56 -11.31 -11.32
N GLY A 439 -31.69 -11.16 -12.30
CA GLY A 439 -30.84 -10.00 -12.54
C GLY A 439 -31.35 -9.08 -13.65
N LEU A 440 -30.56 -8.04 -13.92
CA LEU A 440 -30.97 -6.94 -14.80
C LEU A 440 -30.76 -7.29 -16.28
N LYS A 441 -29.60 -7.86 -16.64
CA LYS A 441 -29.18 -8.03 -18.04
C LYS A 441 -30.03 -9.05 -18.77
N GLU A 442 -30.31 -10.16 -18.11
CA GLU A 442 -31.09 -11.25 -18.68
C GLU A 442 -32.55 -10.84 -18.90
N ASN A 443 -33.15 -10.04 -18.02
CA ASN A 443 -34.49 -9.49 -18.26
C ASN A 443 -34.50 -8.48 -19.42
N VAL A 444 -33.45 -7.64 -19.56
CA VAL A 444 -33.31 -6.76 -20.73
C VAL A 444 -33.22 -7.57 -22.03
N ILE A 445 -32.39 -8.62 -22.06
CA ILE A 445 -32.20 -9.48 -23.24
C ILE A 445 -33.52 -10.19 -23.62
N MET A 446 -34.30 -10.61 -22.63
CA MET A 446 -35.59 -11.28 -22.82
C MET A 446 -36.76 -10.30 -23.10
N GLY A 447 -36.51 -8.98 -23.09
CA GLY A 447 -37.56 -7.97 -23.30
C GLY A 447 -38.57 -7.86 -22.14
N ARG A 448 -38.17 -8.24 -20.92
CA ARG A 448 -38.98 -8.14 -19.70
C ARG A 448 -38.66 -6.86 -18.92
N ILE A 449 -39.57 -6.46 -18.03
CA ILE A 449 -39.32 -5.40 -17.05
C ILE A 449 -38.15 -5.83 -16.17
N ILE A 450 -37.22 -4.92 -15.88
CA ILE A 450 -36.07 -5.21 -15.04
C ILE A 450 -36.46 -5.26 -13.55
N PRO A 451 -35.82 -6.10 -12.72
CA PRO A 451 -36.08 -6.20 -11.28
C PRO A 451 -35.45 -5.03 -10.48
N ALA A 452 -35.65 -3.79 -10.96
CA ALA A 452 -35.21 -2.56 -10.33
C ALA A 452 -36.15 -1.41 -10.67
N GLY A 453 -36.13 -0.35 -9.86
CA GLY A 453 -37.00 0.81 -10.00
C GLY A 453 -38.48 0.42 -10.01
N THR A 454 -39.19 0.77 -11.08
CA THR A 454 -40.62 0.48 -11.24
C THR A 454 -40.93 -1.01 -11.33
N GLY A 455 -39.97 -1.87 -11.65
CA GLY A 455 -40.19 -3.31 -11.74
C GLY A 455 -40.19 -4.04 -10.40
N VAL A 456 -39.74 -3.43 -9.31
CA VAL A 456 -39.62 -4.13 -8.01
C VAL A 456 -40.95 -4.66 -7.51
N GLU A 457 -42.04 -3.90 -7.65
CA GLU A 457 -43.37 -4.33 -7.19
C GLU A 457 -43.86 -5.58 -7.94
N GLU A 458 -43.60 -5.66 -9.24
CA GLU A 458 -44.03 -6.80 -10.06
C GLU A 458 -43.30 -8.09 -9.66
N TYR A 459 -41.98 -8.02 -9.44
CA TYR A 459 -41.19 -9.17 -9.02
C TYR A 459 -41.52 -9.60 -7.58
N ARG A 460 -41.73 -8.65 -6.67
CA ARG A 460 -42.14 -8.93 -5.28
C ARG A 460 -43.50 -9.62 -5.20
N ASN A 461 -44.46 -9.20 -6.03
CA ASN A 461 -45.81 -9.79 -6.07
C ASN A 461 -45.84 -11.16 -6.76
N SER A 462 -44.84 -11.47 -7.60
CA SER A 462 -44.77 -12.72 -8.36
C SER A 462 -44.28 -13.92 -7.52
N GLY A 463 -43.89 -13.72 -6.26
CA GLY A 463 -43.27 -14.76 -5.43
C GLY A 463 -41.88 -15.20 -5.93
N ILE A 464 -41.33 -14.48 -6.91
CA ILE A 464 -39.97 -14.67 -7.40
C ILE A 464 -39.09 -13.83 -6.48
N THR A 465 -38.45 -14.46 -5.49
CA THR A 465 -37.41 -13.82 -4.67
C THR A 465 -36.41 -13.16 -5.60
N SER A 466 -36.45 -11.84 -5.63
CA SER A 466 -35.59 -11.00 -6.44
C SER A 466 -34.23 -10.91 -5.74
N ALA A 467 -33.16 -10.56 -6.46
CA ALA A 467 -31.86 -10.29 -5.82
C ALA A 467 -31.90 -9.11 -4.82
N VAL A 468 -33.03 -8.40 -4.72
CA VAL A 468 -33.29 -7.32 -3.77
C VAL A 468 -33.69 -7.88 -2.40
N ASP A 469 -34.32 -9.06 -2.34
CA ASP A 469 -34.79 -9.66 -1.09
C ASP A 469 -33.65 -10.31 -0.29
N ASP A 470 -32.55 -10.70 -0.94
CA ASP A 470 -31.33 -11.25 -0.29
C ASP A 470 -30.49 -10.17 0.44
N ALA A 471 -30.92 -8.90 0.43
CA ALA A 471 -30.22 -7.79 1.09
C ALA A 471 -30.90 -7.33 2.40
N GLU A 472 -32.03 -7.93 2.78
CA GLU A 472 -32.74 -7.64 4.04
C GLU A 472 -32.33 -8.55 5.22
N VAL A 473 -31.28 -9.38 5.08
CA VAL A 473 -30.72 -10.21 6.16
C VAL A 473 -29.28 -9.83 6.48
#